data_AF-A0A7X8RI99-F1
#
_entry.id   AF-A0A7X8RI99-F1
#
_cell.length_a   1.000
_cell.length_b   1.000
_cell.length_c   1.000
_cell.angle_alpha   90.00
_cell.angle_beta   90.00
_cell.angle_gamma   90.00
#
_symmetry.space_group_name_H-M   'P 1'
#
loop_
_entity.id
_entity.type
_entity.pdbx_description
1 polymer ?
#
loop_
_entity_poly.entity_id
_entity_poly.type
_entity_poly.pdbx_seq_one_letter_code
_entity_poly.pdbx_strand_id
1 'polypeptide(L)'
;MDTIEFNLGSMVERELARLLGPKKYYAVSSPFERESIAGRRIREADYELWQSMLPDLEEDYQLVIANLKRLMGRGEGYLSTALYAHVRINEMPKLKALQESMFHLDLERLKAIDAVMSKADVSDKEDLGVIDTELSEYLTPTRANQLLPSANDIRKKLNSIIQSLDDTISTDDTAPRDEEGSFEVAYREGDAYINVRLNPVEAKKIENRVRKYAKQHKITEVEAFQQLIAGEGTTDILLNIYRAHDVD
;
A
#
# COMPACT_ATOMS: atom_id res chain seq x y z
N MET A 1 -15.64 21.81 -21.13
CA MET A 1 -15.49 22.61 -19.90
C MET A 1 -14.09 23.18 -19.99
N ASP A 2 -14.00 24.43 -20.46
CA ASP A 2 -12.72 25.02 -20.85
C ASP A 2 -11.87 25.27 -19.61
N THR A 3 -10.71 24.61 -19.57
CA THR A 3 -9.70 24.80 -18.52
C THR A 3 -9.08 26.18 -18.72
N ILE A 4 -9.51 27.15 -17.92
CA ILE A 4 -8.89 28.48 -17.89
C ILE A 4 -7.48 28.29 -17.31
N GLU A 5 -6.47 28.31 -18.18
CA GLU A 5 -5.07 28.43 -17.76
C GLU A 5 -4.85 29.81 -17.14
N PHE A 6 -4.85 29.87 -15.80
CA PHE A 6 -4.48 31.08 -15.06
C PHE A 6 -2.98 31.37 -15.26
N ASN A 7 -2.64 32.48 -15.90
CA ASN A 7 -1.28 32.99 -16.02
C ASN A 7 -1.09 34.13 -15.01
N LEU A 8 -0.59 33.79 -13.81
CA LEU A 8 -0.57 34.63 -12.59
C LEU A 8 0.33 35.90 -12.60
N GLY A 9 0.50 36.54 -13.75
CA GLY A 9 0.93 37.93 -13.85
C GLY A 9 -0.21 38.95 -13.66
N SER A 10 -1.47 38.55 -13.86
CA SER A 10 -2.60 39.49 -13.90
C SER A 10 -3.32 39.65 -12.55
N MET A 11 -3.54 40.89 -12.12
CA MET A 11 -4.34 41.26 -10.94
C MET A 11 -5.78 40.73 -11.01
N VAL A 12 -6.33 40.61 -12.22
CA VAL A 12 -7.70 40.12 -12.46
C VAL A 12 -7.84 38.65 -12.07
N GLU A 13 -6.85 37.81 -12.39
CA GLU A 13 -6.90 36.38 -12.08
C GLU A 13 -6.84 36.12 -10.57
N ARG A 14 -6.04 36.91 -9.84
CA ARG A 14 -5.98 36.81 -8.37
C ARG A 14 -7.31 37.20 -7.73
N GLU A 15 -7.96 38.24 -8.26
CA GLU A 15 -9.24 38.68 -7.73
C GLU A 15 -10.39 37.72 -8.10
N LEU A 16 -10.35 37.12 -9.29
CA LEU A 16 -11.25 36.02 -9.65
C LEU A 16 -11.03 34.79 -8.77
N ALA A 17 -9.79 34.38 -8.50
CA ALA A 17 -9.49 33.31 -7.56
C ALA A 17 -10.01 33.63 -6.15
N ARG A 18 -10.02 34.91 -5.75
CA ARG A 18 -10.51 35.33 -4.43
C ARG A 18 -12.03 35.29 -4.33
N LEU A 19 -12.71 35.66 -5.40
CA LEU A 19 -14.17 35.72 -5.46
C LEU A 19 -14.81 34.36 -5.75
N LEU A 20 -14.19 33.55 -6.62
CA LEU A 20 -14.73 32.31 -7.16
C LEU A 20 -13.98 31.05 -6.73
N GLY A 21 -12.79 31.19 -6.14
CA GLY A 21 -11.98 30.07 -5.70
C GLY A 21 -12.57 29.32 -4.50
N PRO A 22 -12.06 28.12 -4.22
CA PRO A 22 -12.53 27.31 -3.10
C PRO A 22 -12.30 28.04 -1.77
N LYS A 23 -13.34 28.13 -0.94
CA LYS A 23 -13.26 28.73 0.41
C LYS A 23 -12.43 27.90 1.39
N LYS A 24 -12.31 26.60 1.13
CA LYS A 24 -11.55 25.63 1.94
C LYS A 24 -10.55 24.94 1.03
N TYR A 25 -9.28 24.98 1.40
CA TYR A 25 -8.19 24.47 0.58
C TYR A 25 -6.96 24.20 1.43
N TYR A 26 -6.12 23.27 0.97
CA TYR A 26 -4.79 23.09 1.54
C TYR A 26 -3.82 24.14 1.04
N ALA A 27 -2.89 24.57 1.88
CA ALA A 27 -1.82 25.52 1.53
C ALA A 27 -1.06 25.10 0.25
N VAL A 28 -0.80 23.80 0.10
CA VAL A 28 -0.10 23.22 -1.06
C VAL A 28 -0.88 23.30 -2.37
N SER A 29 -2.20 23.53 -2.32
CA SER A 29 -3.07 23.73 -3.47
C SER A 29 -3.75 25.11 -3.42
N SER A 30 -3.14 26.07 -2.71
CA SER A 30 -3.61 27.46 -2.66
C SER A 30 -3.70 28.03 -4.07
N PRO A 31 -4.85 28.63 -4.45
CA PRO A 31 -5.01 29.28 -5.76
C PRO A 31 -4.40 30.69 -5.80
N PHE A 32 -3.78 31.13 -4.70
CA PHE A 32 -3.27 32.50 -4.55
C PHE A 32 -1.74 32.58 -4.64
N GLU A 33 -1.06 31.49 -4.28
CA GLU A 33 0.40 31.45 -4.21
C GLU A 33 0.97 30.77 -5.45
N ARG A 34 1.96 31.41 -6.08
CA ARG A 34 2.53 30.95 -7.35
C ARG A 34 3.10 29.52 -7.23
N GLU A 35 3.81 29.27 -6.14
CA GLU A 35 4.47 28.00 -5.84
C GLU A 35 3.45 26.89 -5.62
N SER A 36 2.35 27.18 -4.92
CA SER A 36 1.27 26.23 -4.69
C SER A 36 0.53 25.86 -5.98
N ILE A 37 0.34 26.83 -6.88
CA ILE A 37 -0.31 26.61 -8.18
C ILE A 37 0.60 25.77 -9.08
N ALA A 38 1.88 26.11 -9.17
CA ALA A 38 2.86 25.32 -9.92
C ALA A 38 2.98 23.89 -9.35
N GLY A 39 3.04 23.76 -8.01
CA GLY A 39 3.08 22.47 -7.34
C GLY A 39 1.84 21.61 -7.60
N ARG A 40 0.64 22.21 -7.62
CA ARG A 40 -0.60 21.52 -8.01
C ARG A 40 -0.51 21.00 -9.44
N ARG A 41 -0.08 21.84 -10.40
CA ARG A 41 0.07 21.42 -11.80
C ARG A 41 1.03 20.25 -11.98
N ILE A 42 2.13 20.23 -11.21
CA ILE A 42 3.05 19.09 -11.21
C ILE A 42 2.37 17.82 -10.70
N ARG A 43 1.61 17.89 -9.60
CA ARG A 43 0.88 16.73 -9.07
C ARG A 43 -0.24 16.25 -9.99
N GLU A 44 -0.93 17.18 -10.64
CA GLU A 44 -1.95 16.88 -11.66
C GLU A 44 -1.33 16.14 -12.84
N ALA A 45 -0.26 16.68 -13.44
CA ALA A 45 0.44 16.03 -14.54
C ALA A 45 1.06 14.67 -14.15
N ASP A 46 1.63 14.55 -12.94
CA ASP A 46 2.14 13.27 -12.43
C ASP A 46 1.01 12.25 -12.27
N TYR A 47 -0.13 12.66 -11.68
CA TYR A 47 -1.30 11.80 -11.52
C TYR A 47 -1.84 11.32 -12.88
N GLU A 48 -2.04 12.23 -13.83
CA GLU A 48 -2.54 11.90 -15.17
C GLU A 48 -1.59 10.95 -15.92
N LEU A 49 -0.28 11.17 -15.82
CA LEU A 49 0.74 10.30 -16.41
C LEU A 49 0.64 8.87 -15.87
N TRP A 50 0.51 8.72 -14.55
CA TRP A 50 0.35 7.39 -13.96
C TRP A 50 -0.96 6.73 -14.34
N GLN A 51 -2.07 7.48 -14.36
CA GLN A 51 -3.36 6.95 -14.81
C GLN A 51 -3.32 6.46 -16.26
N SER A 52 -2.57 7.15 -17.15
CA SER A 52 -2.42 6.72 -18.55
C SER A 52 -1.48 5.53 -18.75
N MET A 53 -0.72 5.14 -17.72
CA MET A 53 0.23 4.03 -17.74
C MET A 53 -0.27 2.80 -16.99
N LEU A 54 -1.48 2.84 -16.46
CA LEU A 54 -2.07 1.68 -15.81
C LEU A 54 -2.27 0.56 -16.83
N PRO A 55 -1.85 -0.68 -16.51
CA PRO A 55 -2.05 -1.81 -17.39
C PRO A 55 -3.54 -2.12 -17.53
N ASP A 56 -3.95 -2.58 -18.70
CA ASP A 56 -5.27 -3.18 -18.89
C ASP A 56 -5.36 -4.51 -18.12
N LEU A 57 -6.59 -4.96 -17.81
CA LEU A 57 -6.83 -6.19 -17.01
C LEU A 57 -6.18 -7.44 -17.60
N GLU A 58 -5.98 -7.49 -18.91
CA GLU A 58 -5.40 -8.63 -19.64
C GLU A 58 -3.90 -8.44 -19.96
N GLU A 59 -3.33 -7.28 -19.67
CA GLU A 59 -1.96 -6.96 -20.03
C GLU A 59 -0.96 -7.61 -19.06
N ASP A 60 0.15 -8.13 -19.59
CA ASP A 60 1.21 -8.71 -18.77
C ASP A 60 1.91 -7.61 -17.95
N TYR A 61 1.62 -7.59 -16.66
CA TYR A 61 2.20 -6.65 -15.71
C TYR A 61 3.74 -6.60 -15.74
N GLN A 62 4.41 -7.74 -15.93
CA GLN A 62 5.88 -7.79 -16.00
C GLN A 62 6.41 -7.13 -17.28
N LEU A 63 5.67 -7.26 -18.38
CA LEU A 63 6.00 -6.59 -19.63
C LEU A 63 5.82 -5.07 -19.51
N VAL A 64 4.73 -4.63 -18.88
CA VAL A 64 4.44 -3.20 -18.61
C VAL A 64 5.55 -2.58 -17.78
N ILE A 65 5.93 -3.24 -16.67
CA ILE A 65 7.04 -2.81 -15.82
C ILE A 65 8.36 -2.76 -16.59
N ALA A 66 8.68 -3.76 -17.41
CA ALA A 66 9.91 -3.77 -18.22
C ALA A 66 9.95 -2.59 -19.20
N ASN A 67 8.82 -2.27 -19.84
CA ASN A 67 8.71 -1.12 -20.74
C ASN A 67 8.85 0.22 -19.98
N LEU A 68 8.19 0.36 -18.83
CA LEU A 68 8.28 1.57 -18.00
C LEU A 68 9.68 1.79 -17.44
N LYS A 69 10.42 0.73 -17.06
CA LYS A 69 11.84 0.83 -16.66
C LYS A 69 12.67 1.51 -17.75
N ARG A 70 12.47 1.11 -19.02
CA ARG A 70 13.17 1.68 -20.17
C ARG A 70 12.79 3.14 -20.44
N LEU A 71 11.52 3.50 -20.31
CA LEU A 71 11.02 4.85 -20.63
C LEU A 71 11.28 5.86 -19.51
N MET A 72 11.14 5.45 -18.24
CA MET A 72 11.16 6.35 -17.09
C MET A 72 12.48 6.34 -16.32
N GLY A 73 13.37 5.38 -16.59
CA GLY A 73 14.65 5.24 -15.89
C GLY A 73 14.52 4.95 -14.39
N ARG A 74 13.37 4.42 -13.95
CA ARG A 74 13.09 4.09 -12.54
C ARG A 74 13.23 2.59 -12.28
N GLY A 75 13.57 2.26 -11.03
CA GLY A 75 13.63 0.88 -10.57
C GLY A 75 12.25 0.23 -10.46
N GLU A 76 12.23 -1.09 -10.55
CA GLU A 76 11.01 -1.90 -10.55
C GLU A 76 10.14 -1.74 -9.31
N GLY A 77 10.75 -1.73 -8.11
CA GLY A 77 10.01 -1.52 -6.86
C GLY A 77 9.35 -0.14 -6.79
N TYR A 78 9.98 0.90 -7.36
CA TYR A 78 9.39 2.24 -7.43
C TYR A 78 8.19 2.28 -8.37
N LEU A 79 8.33 1.67 -9.55
CA LEU A 79 7.27 1.61 -10.58
C LEU A 79 6.09 0.79 -10.07
N SER A 80 6.35 -0.38 -9.48
CA SER A 80 5.30 -1.26 -8.96
C SER A 80 4.48 -0.58 -7.89
N THR A 81 5.14 0.00 -6.88
CA THR A 81 4.43 0.75 -5.83
C THR A 81 3.69 1.97 -6.36
N ALA A 82 4.13 2.59 -7.46
CA ALA A 82 3.41 3.69 -8.08
C ALA A 82 2.16 3.21 -8.79
N LEU A 83 2.27 2.16 -9.62
CA LEU A 83 1.12 1.57 -10.31
C LEU A 83 0.07 1.07 -9.31
N TYR A 84 0.47 0.32 -8.27
CA TYR A 84 -0.47 -0.16 -7.26
C TYR A 84 -1.19 0.99 -6.52
N ALA A 85 -0.49 2.08 -6.20
CA ALA A 85 -1.11 3.26 -5.63
C ALA A 85 -2.20 3.88 -6.52
N HIS A 86 -1.97 3.89 -7.84
CA HIS A 86 -2.93 4.41 -8.82
C HIS A 86 -4.04 3.42 -9.18
N VAL A 87 -3.81 2.11 -9.06
CA VAL A 87 -4.88 1.09 -9.08
C VAL A 87 -5.76 1.25 -7.85
N ARG A 88 -5.17 1.38 -6.66
CA ARG A 88 -5.90 1.52 -5.40
C ARG A 88 -6.85 2.71 -5.40
N ILE A 89 -6.41 3.87 -5.86
CA ILE A 89 -7.31 5.04 -5.92
C ILE A 89 -8.47 4.84 -6.91
N ASN A 90 -8.30 4.01 -7.95
CA ASN A 90 -9.40 3.67 -8.87
C ASN A 90 -10.46 2.76 -8.24
N GLU A 91 -10.12 2.04 -7.18
CA GLU A 91 -11.06 1.23 -6.38
C GLU A 91 -11.79 2.06 -5.31
N MET A 92 -11.36 3.31 -5.08
CA MET A 92 -11.87 4.21 -4.03
C MET A 92 -12.51 5.46 -4.67
N PRO A 93 -13.75 5.36 -5.21
CA PRO A 93 -14.34 6.38 -6.06
C PRO A 93 -14.51 7.75 -5.40
N LYS A 94 -14.78 7.83 -4.09
CA LYS A 94 -14.89 9.12 -3.38
C LYS A 94 -13.52 9.79 -3.25
N LEU A 95 -12.50 9.01 -2.89
CA LEU A 95 -11.13 9.50 -2.77
C LEU A 95 -10.58 9.92 -4.12
N LYS A 96 -10.88 9.16 -5.18
CA LYS A 96 -10.56 9.52 -6.56
C LYS A 96 -11.18 10.86 -6.94
N ALA A 97 -12.49 11.02 -6.73
CA ALA A 97 -13.17 12.28 -7.04
C ALA A 97 -12.56 13.46 -6.26
N LEU A 98 -12.20 13.25 -4.99
CA LEU A 98 -11.50 14.27 -4.19
C LEU A 98 -10.13 14.61 -4.78
N GLN A 99 -9.32 13.60 -5.14
CA GLN A 99 -8.01 13.80 -5.74
C GLN A 99 -8.10 14.51 -7.09
N GLU A 100 -9.02 14.13 -7.97
CA GLU A 100 -9.21 14.76 -9.28
C GLU A 100 -9.76 16.19 -9.19
N SER A 101 -10.46 16.53 -8.10
CA SER A 101 -10.93 17.90 -7.89
C SER A 101 -9.83 18.87 -7.40
N MET A 102 -8.84 18.37 -6.64
CA MET A 102 -7.90 19.22 -5.90
C MET A 102 -6.42 18.97 -6.19
N PHE A 103 -6.07 17.79 -6.72
CA PHE A 103 -4.71 17.28 -6.94
C PHE A 103 -3.77 17.60 -5.78
N HIS A 104 -4.22 17.34 -4.55
CA HIS A 104 -3.48 17.70 -3.34
C HIS A 104 -2.64 16.54 -2.79
N LEU A 105 -2.97 15.28 -3.12
CA LEU A 105 -2.15 14.13 -2.77
C LEU A 105 -1.03 13.96 -3.80
N ASP A 106 0.20 13.86 -3.32
CA ASP A 106 1.35 13.44 -4.11
C ASP A 106 1.50 11.92 -4.10
N LEU A 107 2.38 11.41 -4.97
CA LEU A 107 2.64 9.98 -5.10
C LEU A 107 3.05 9.32 -3.76
N GLU A 108 3.78 10.03 -2.90
CA GLU A 108 4.16 9.51 -1.57
C GLU A 108 2.93 9.19 -0.71
N ARG A 109 1.94 10.09 -0.68
CA ARG A 109 0.69 9.87 0.08
C ARG A 109 -0.18 8.80 -0.56
N LEU A 110 -0.26 8.74 -1.89
CA LEU A 110 -0.98 7.67 -2.59
C LEU A 110 -0.35 6.29 -2.28
N LYS A 111 0.98 6.19 -2.32
CA LYS A 111 1.73 4.98 -1.90
C LYS A 111 1.50 4.64 -0.43
N ALA A 112 1.36 5.64 0.44
CA ALA A 112 1.09 5.41 1.85
C ALA A 112 -0.31 4.82 2.09
N ILE A 113 -1.31 5.26 1.32
CA ILE A 113 -2.67 4.71 1.33
C ILE A 113 -2.64 3.26 0.87
N ASP A 114 -2.08 3.00 -0.32
CA ASP A 114 -1.96 1.63 -0.86
C ASP A 114 -1.22 0.67 0.07
N ALA A 115 -0.10 1.12 0.66
CA ALA A 115 0.68 0.28 1.56
C ALA A 115 -0.07 -0.11 2.86
N VAL A 116 -1.08 0.65 3.27
CA VAL A 116 -1.94 0.30 4.41
C VAL A 116 -3.10 -0.58 3.93
N MET A 117 -3.77 -0.19 2.85
CA MET A 117 -4.89 -0.97 2.27
C MET A 117 -4.46 -2.37 1.87
N SER A 118 -3.27 -2.54 1.31
CA SER A 118 -2.74 -3.84 0.89
C SER A 118 -2.33 -4.76 2.05
N LYS A 119 -2.26 -4.24 3.28
CA LYS A 119 -2.03 -5.05 4.49
C LYS A 119 -3.33 -5.42 5.21
N ALA A 120 -4.37 -4.62 5.00
CA ALA A 120 -5.67 -4.87 5.57
C ALA A 120 -6.39 -5.89 4.69
N ASP A 121 -7.00 -6.91 5.29
CA ASP A 121 -7.83 -7.88 4.56
C ASP A 121 -9.20 -7.26 4.25
N VAL A 122 -9.19 -6.18 3.46
CA VAL A 122 -10.40 -5.47 3.01
C VAL A 122 -10.84 -6.13 1.70
N SER A 123 -11.28 -7.38 1.81
CA SER A 123 -11.87 -8.11 0.69
C SER A 123 -13.37 -7.82 0.53
N ASP A 124 -14.02 -7.29 1.58
CA ASP A 124 -15.41 -6.84 1.52
C ASP A 124 -15.55 -5.46 0.85
N LYS A 125 -16.50 -5.36 -0.08
CA LYS A 125 -16.85 -4.10 -0.76
C LYS A 125 -17.52 -3.11 0.18
N GLU A 126 -18.23 -3.58 1.21
CA GLU A 126 -18.88 -2.70 2.19
C GLU A 126 -17.83 -1.96 3.02
N ASP A 127 -16.85 -2.70 3.58
CA ASP A 127 -15.73 -2.12 4.33
C ASP A 127 -14.91 -1.16 3.49
N LEU A 128 -14.60 -1.53 2.23
CA LEU A 128 -13.90 -0.63 1.30
C LEU A 128 -14.67 0.67 1.08
N GLY A 129 -16.01 0.60 0.99
CA GLY A 129 -16.88 1.77 0.83
C GLY A 129 -16.88 2.68 2.06
N VAL A 130 -16.85 2.12 3.27
CA VAL A 130 -16.74 2.89 4.52
C VAL A 130 -15.37 3.56 4.60
N ILE A 131 -14.30 2.80 4.33
CA ILE A 131 -12.93 3.32 4.33
C ILE A 131 -12.77 4.48 3.34
N ASP A 132 -13.25 4.30 2.10
CA ASP A 132 -13.22 5.33 1.06
C ASP A 132 -13.95 6.60 1.51
N THR A 133 -15.11 6.44 2.15
CA THR A 133 -15.90 7.56 2.68
C THR A 133 -15.14 8.31 3.78
N GLU A 134 -14.73 7.61 4.84
CA GLU A 134 -14.10 8.24 6.01
C GLU A 134 -12.75 8.86 5.68
N LEU A 135 -11.94 8.19 4.84
CA LEU A 135 -10.66 8.73 4.41
C LEU A 135 -10.84 9.98 3.55
N SER A 136 -11.82 9.98 2.64
CA SER A 136 -12.16 11.15 1.82
C SER A 136 -12.62 12.33 2.65
N GLU A 137 -13.45 12.10 3.66
CA GLU A 137 -13.89 13.14 4.60
C GLU A 137 -12.72 13.71 5.39
N TYR A 138 -11.83 12.85 5.91
CA TYR A 138 -10.63 13.27 6.63
C TYR A 138 -9.69 14.11 5.74
N LEU A 139 -9.52 13.72 4.48
CA LEU A 139 -8.67 14.41 3.52
C LEU A 139 -9.34 15.62 2.88
N THR A 140 -10.61 15.89 3.18
CA THR A 140 -11.28 17.12 2.72
C THR A 140 -10.89 18.30 3.61
N PRO A 141 -10.35 19.41 3.05
CA PRO A 141 -9.97 20.57 3.85
C PRO A 141 -11.20 21.18 4.52
N THR A 142 -11.09 21.48 5.81
CA THR A 142 -12.18 22.06 6.62
C THR A 142 -12.08 23.58 6.72
N ARG A 143 -10.91 24.14 6.45
CA ARG A 143 -10.63 25.59 6.47
C ARG A 143 -9.69 26.01 5.34
N ALA A 144 -9.63 27.32 5.07
CA ALA A 144 -8.67 27.91 4.15
C ALA A 144 -7.23 27.72 4.66
N ASN A 145 -6.29 27.55 3.72
CA ASN A 145 -4.86 27.45 4.00
C ASN A 145 -4.50 26.36 5.03
N GLN A 146 -5.25 25.25 5.05
CA GLN A 146 -4.98 24.12 5.94
C GLN A 146 -3.66 23.44 5.56
N LEU A 147 -2.89 22.95 6.53
CA LEU A 147 -1.75 22.10 6.23
C LEU A 147 -2.23 20.72 5.79
N LEU A 148 -1.65 20.20 4.71
CA LEU A 148 -1.94 18.86 4.22
C LEU A 148 -1.39 17.83 5.22
N PRO A 149 -2.19 16.83 5.65
CA PRO A 149 -1.68 15.73 6.50
C PRO A 149 -0.43 15.08 5.90
N SER A 150 0.51 14.69 6.75
CA SER A 150 1.69 13.94 6.27
C SER A 150 1.31 12.52 5.85
N ALA A 151 2.17 11.84 5.08
CA ALA A 151 1.97 10.43 4.76
C ALA A 151 1.82 9.56 6.03
N ASN A 152 2.52 9.89 7.11
CA ASN A 152 2.40 9.20 8.41
C ASN A 152 1.06 9.47 9.09
N ASP A 153 0.53 10.70 9.04
CA ASP A 153 -0.78 11.02 9.61
C ASP A 153 -1.90 10.29 8.85
N ILE A 154 -1.76 10.19 7.52
CA ILE A 154 -2.68 9.43 6.67
C ILE A 154 -2.63 7.94 7.04
N ARG A 155 -1.43 7.35 7.18
CA ARG A 155 -1.29 5.96 7.63
C ARG A 155 -2.00 5.74 8.97
N LYS A 156 -1.76 6.61 9.96
CA LYS A 156 -2.38 6.50 11.29
C LYS A 156 -3.89 6.57 11.22
N LYS A 157 -4.44 7.56 10.51
CA LYS A 157 -5.90 7.70 10.37
C LYS A 157 -6.50 6.50 9.65
N LEU A 158 -5.89 6.03 8.56
CA LEU A 158 -6.39 4.90 7.80
C LEU A 158 -6.37 3.60 8.62
N ASN A 159 -5.29 3.32 9.37
CA ASN A 159 -5.26 2.19 10.31
C ASN A 159 -6.35 2.30 11.38
N SER A 160 -6.61 3.51 11.91
CA SER A 160 -7.69 3.72 12.88
C SER A 160 -9.08 3.45 12.29
N ILE A 161 -9.31 3.78 11.01
CA ILE A 161 -10.59 3.47 10.33
C ILE A 161 -10.72 1.94 10.16
N ILE A 162 -9.67 1.28 9.68
CA ILE A 162 -9.66 -0.18 9.49
C ILE A 162 -9.88 -0.91 10.82
N GLN A 163 -9.21 -0.49 11.89
CA GLN A 163 -9.39 -1.06 13.23
C GLN A 163 -10.81 -0.88 13.78
N SER A 164 -11.51 0.21 13.44
CA SER A 164 -12.89 0.38 13.86
C SER A 164 -13.90 -0.48 13.10
N LEU A 165 -13.50 -1.05 11.96
CA LEU A 165 -14.32 -1.97 11.16
C LEU A 165 -14.06 -3.44 11.54
N ASP A 166 -12.87 -3.73 12.08
CA ASP A 166 -12.50 -5.05 12.55
C ASP A 166 -13.12 -5.34 13.93
N ASP A 167 -14.38 -5.79 13.92
CA ASP A 167 -15.15 -6.24 15.10
C ASP A 167 -14.53 -7.48 15.79
N THR A 168 -13.37 -7.98 15.35
CA THR A 168 -12.70 -9.15 15.95
C THR A 168 -11.57 -8.81 16.93
N ILE A 169 -11.19 -7.53 17.10
CA ILE A 169 -10.05 -7.13 17.94
C ILE A 169 -10.50 -6.38 19.20
N SER A 170 -10.39 -7.06 20.34
CA SER A 170 -10.52 -6.49 21.69
C SER A 170 -9.61 -5.28 21.89
N THR A 171 -10.14 -4.22 22.50
CA THR A 171 -9.47 -2.96 22.85
C THR A 171 -8.46 -3.10 23.99
N ASP A 172 -7.54 -4.07 23.91
CA ASP A 172 -6.39 -4.12 24.80
C ASP A 172 -5.15 -3.63 24.03
N ASP A 173 -4.74 -2.41 24.39
CA ASP A 173 -3.56 -1.67 23.93
C ASP A 173 -2.26 -2.36 24.40
N THR A 174 -2.06 -3.62 23.98
CA THR A 174 -0.75 -4.25 23.91
C THR A 174 -0.49 -4.55 22.45
N ALA A 175 0.23 -3.65 21.79
CA ALA A 175 0.81 -3.91 20.49
C ALA A 175 1.41 -5.33 20.48
N PRO A 176 1.05 -6.23 19.54
CA PRO A 176 1.91 -7.34 19.24
C PRO A 176 3.18 -6.69 18.74
N ARG A 177 4.18 -6.75 19.60
CA ARG A 177 5.56 -6.35 19.37
C ARG A 177 5.95 -6.81 17.96
N ASP A 178 6.57 -5.93 17.17
CA ASP A 178 7.26 -6.31 15.94
C ASP A 178 8.26 -7.43 16.31
N GLU A 179 7.84 -8.69 16.22
CA GLU A 179 8.65 -9.86 16.50
C GLU A 179 8.68 -10.73 15.24
N GLU A 180 9.68 -10.47 14.39
CA GLU A 180 10.43 -11.45 13.60
C GLU A 180 9.71 -12.44 12.65
N GLY A 181 8.42 -12.27 12.34
CA GLY A 181 7.75 -13.16 11.39
C GLY A 181 6.46 -12.65 10.76
N SER A 182 6.00 -13.35 9.72
CA SER A 182 4.70 -13.14 9.07
C SER A 182 4.10 -14.49 8.68
N PHE A 183 2.78 -14.62 8.73
CA PHE A 183 2.05 -15.81 8.31
C PHE A 183 0.85 -15.39 7.46
N GLU A 184 0.75 -15.93 6.24
CA GLU A 184 -0.39 -15.70 5.35
C GLU A 184 -0.73 -16.98 4.57
N VAL A 185 -1.98 -17.10 4.13
CA VAL A 185 -2.43 -18.13 3.20
C VAL A 185 -2.90 -17.44 1.92
N ALA A 186 -2.25 -17.72 0.80
CA ALA A 186 -2.57 -17.15 -0.50
C ALA A 186 -3.24 -18.20 -1.40
N TYR A 187 -4.26 -17.79 -2.16
CA TYR A 187 -5.00 -18.68 -3.07
C TYR A 187 -4.70 -18.28 -4.52
N ARG A 188 -4.40 -19.26 -5.38
CA ARG A 188 -4.17 -19.02 -6.82
C ARG A 188 -4.62 -20.22 -7.65
N GLU A 189 -5.52 -19.98 -8.61
CA GLU A 189 -5.91 -20.95 -9.65
C GLU A 189 -6.28 -22.36 -9.14
N GLY A 190 -6.97 -22.44 -7.99
CA GLY A 190 -7.40 -23.71 -7.39
C GLY A 190 -6.43 -24.31 -6.37
N ASP A 191 -5.24 -23.72 -6.20
CA ASP A 191 -4.26 -24.08 -5.18
C ASP A 191 -4.21 -23.06 -4.04
N ALA A 192 -3.78 -23.51 -2.86
CA ALA A 192 -3.53 -22.68 -1.69
C ALA A 192 -2.07 -22.82 -1.23
N TYR A 193 -1.46 -21.69 -0.90
CA TYR A 193 -0.06 -21.57 -0.49
C TYR A 193 0.00 -21.00 0.92
N ILE A 194 0.82 -21.59 1.76
CA ILE A 194 1.10 -21.07 3.11
C ILE A 194 2.46 -20.38 3.06
N ASN A 195 2.48 -19.07 3.23
CA ASN A 195 3.72 -18.30 3.30
C ASN A 195 4.02 -17.94 4.74
N VAL A 196 5.19 -18.37 5.22
CA VAL A 196 5.67 -18.04 6.56
C VAL A 196 7.05 -17.41 6.46
N ARG A 197 7.19 -16.20 7.01
CA ARG A 197 8.49 -15.55 7.22
C ARG A 197 8.94 -15.85 8.63
N LEU A 198 10.11 -16.45 8.75
CA LEU A 198 10.76 -16.83 10.02
C LEU A 198 12.23 -16.39 9.95
N ASN A 199 12.90 -16.36 11.10
CA ASN A 199 14.35 -16.28 11.10
C ASN A 199 14.96 -17.53 10.40
N PRO A 200 16.16 -17.42 9.77
CA PRO A 200 16.73 -18.53 8.99
C PRO A 200 16.98 -19.82 9.79
N VAL A 201 17.23 -19.71 11.10
CA VAL A 201 17.50 -20.85 11.98
C VAL A 201 16.23 -21.66 12.23
N GLU A 202 15.10 -20.99 12.46
CA GLU A 202 13.79 -21.62 12.65
C GLU A 202 13.26 -22.23 11.36
N ALA A 203 13.36 -21.50 10.24
CA ALA A 203 13.00 -22.03 8.93
C ALA A 203 13.77 -23.34 8.64
N LYS A 204 15.07 -23.37 8.95
CA LYS A 204 15.90 -24.57 8.74
C LYS A 204 15.54 -25.71 9.69
N LYS A 205 15.15 -25.43 10.94
CA LYS A 205 14.66 -26.45 11.88
C LYS A 205 13.38 -27.10 11.35
N ILE A 206 12.43 -26.31 10.85
CA ILE A 206 11.16 -26.82 10.30
C ILE A 206 11.43 -27.67 9.05
N GLU A 207 12.23 -27.18 8.10
CA GLU A 207 12.61 -27.92 6.89
C GLU A 207 13.23 -29.29 7.24
N ASN A 208 14.16 -29.32 8.19
CA ASN A 208 14.80 -30.56 8.64
C ASN A 208 13.80 -31.52 9.29
N ARG A 209 12.80 -31.01 10.04
CA ARG A 209 11.76 -31.82 10.68
C ARG A 209 10.91 -32.53 9.64
N VAL A 210 10.42 -31.76 8.66
CA VAL A 210 9.57 -32.24 7.56
C VAL A 210 10.33 -33.30 6.76
N ARG A 211 11.58 -33.02 6.37
CA ARG A 211 12.42 -33.95 5.61
C ARG A 211 12.70 -35.25 6.36
N LYS A 212 12.98 -35.15 7.67
CA LYS A 212 13.25 -36.33 8.50
C LYS A 212 11.99 -37.20 8.63
N TYR A 213 10.85 -36.57 8.90
CA TYR A 213 9.57 -37.27 9.04
C TYR A 213 9.14 -37.92 7.70
N ALA A 214 9.23 -37.19 6.59
CA ALA A 214 8.96 -37.71 5.25
C ALA A 214 9.78 -38.97 4.93
N LYS A 215 11.10 -38.95 5.23
CA LYS A 215 11.99 -40.10 5.04
C LYS A 215 11.63 -41.28 5.95
N GLN A 216 11.31 -41.02 7.21
CA GLN A 216 10.97 -42.07 8.18
C GLN A 216 9.65 -42.77 7.81
N HIS A 217 8.67 -42.02 7.33
CA HIS A 217 7.33 -42.50 7.03
C HIS A 217 7.11 -42.85 5.55
N LYS A 218 8.11 -42.63 4.69
CA LYS A 218 8.07 -42.87 3.24
C LYS A 218 6.91 -42.14 2.53
N ILE A 219 6.67 -40.90 2.94
CA ILE A 219 5.66 -40.00 2.39
C ILE A 219 6.33 -38.78 1.76
N THR A 220 5.56 -37.98 1.02
CA THR A 220 6.06 -36.72 0.46
C THR A 220 6.34 -35.69 1.56
N GLU A 221 7.17 -34.69 1.26
CA GLU A 221 7.42 -33.58 2.21
C GLU A 221 6.14 -32.79 2.50
N VAL A 222 5.21 -32.70 1.53
CA VAL A 222 3.91 -32.03 1.71
C VAL A 222 3.02 -32.80 2.69
N GLU A 223 2.87 -34.11 2.51
CA GLU A 223 2.10 -34.96 3.43
C GLU A 223 2.74 -34.98 4.84
N ALA A 224 4.06 -35.01 4.90
CA ALA A 224 4.79 -34.91 6.16
C ALA A 224 4.52 -33.58 6.88
N PHE A 225 4.53 -32.47 6.14
CA PHE A 225 4.21 -31.16 6.69
C PHE A 225 2.77 -31.08 7.20
N GLN A 226 1.80 -31.60 6.44
CA GLN A 226 0.39 -31.67 6.83
C GLN A 226 0.18 -32.49 8.11
N GLN A 227 0.75 -33.69 8.19
CA GLN A 227 0.64 -34.55 9.38
C GLN A 227 1.32 -33.94 10.62
N LEU A 228 2.47 -33.28 10.44
CA LEU A 228 3.18 -32.62 11.54
C LEU A 228 2.38 -31.43 12.10
N ILE A 229 1.70 -30.65 11.25
CA ILE A 229 0.86 -29.52 11.69
C ILE A 229 -0.46 -30.01 12.29
N ALA A 230 -1.05 -31.09 11.75
CA ALA A 230 -2.27 -31.70 12.29
C ALA A 230 -2.06 -32.37 13.67
N GLY A 231 -0.81 -32.44 14.15
CA GLY A 231 -0.47 -33.05 15.44
C GLY A 231 -0.38 -34.58 15.39
N GLU A 232 -0.34 -35.18 14.19
CA GLU A 232 -0.35 -36.62 13.97
C GLU A 232 1.05 -37.25 14.04
N GLY A 233 2.11 -36.48 14.36
CA GLY A 233 3.48 -36.97 14.42
C GLY A 233 4.43 -36.16 15.33
N THR A 234 5.35 -36.86 16.02
CA THR A 234 6.42 -36.27 16.83
C THR A 234 7.80 -36.56 16.22
N THR A 235 8.67 -35.55 16.13
CA THR A 235 10.02 -35.71 15.56
C THR A 235 11.07 -34.97 16.38
N ASP A 236 12.11 -35.67 16.84
CA ASP A 236 13.27 -35.07 17.50
C ASP A 236 14.29 -34.54 16.48
N ILE A 237 14.83 -33.35 16.71
CA ILE A 237 15.84 -32.71 15.84
C ILE A 237 17.05 -32.30 16.69
N LEU A 238 18.24 -32.73 16.28
CA LEU A 238 19.51 -32.24 16.80
C LEU A 238 20.14 -31.31 15.76
N LEU A 239 20.47 -30.07 16.15
CA LEU A 239 21.09 -29.07 15.27
C LEU A 239 22.54 -28.83 15.70
N ASN A 240 23.50 -29.30 14.92
CA ASN A 240 24.92 -29.01 15.14
C ASN A 240 25.30 -27.74 14.38
N ILE A 241 25.55 -26.65 15.11
CA ILE A 241 26.02 -25.39 14.53
C ILE A 241 27.55 -25.35 14.69
N TYR A 242 28.27 -25.31 13.57
CA TYR A 242 29.72 -25.09 13.57
C TYR A 242 30.01 -23.63 13.28
N ARG A 243 30.68 -22.96 14.22
CA ARG A 243 31.18 -21.59 14.05
C ARG A 243 32.65 -21.66 13.65
N ALA A 244 32.99 -21.28 12.43
CA ALA A 244 34.38 -21.11 12.02
C ALA A 244 35.00 -19.97 12.84
N HIS A 245 36.11 -20.27 13.53
CA HIS A 245 37.06 -19.26 13.95
C HIS A 245 38.17 -19.28 12.92
N ASP A 246 38.47 -18.13 12.32
CA ASP A 246 39.69 -17.98 11.53
C ASP A 246 40.89 -18.16 12.47
N VAL A 247 41.89 -18.90 11.98
CA VAL A 247 43.13 -19.22 12.69
C VAL A 247 44.10 -18.06 12.46
N ASP A 248 44.61 -17.47 13.55
CA ASP A 248 45.67 -16.44 13.53
C ASP A 248 46.96 -16.92 12.82
#